data_AF-A0A9X7TII0-F1
#
_entry.id   AF-A0A9X7TII0-F1
#
_cell.length_a   1.000
_cell.length_b   1.000
_cell.length_c   1.000
_cell.angle_alpha   90.00
_cell.angle_beta   90.00
_cell.angle_gamma   90.00
#
_symmetry.space_group_name_H-M   'P 1'
#
loop_
_entity.id
_entity.type
_entity.pdbx_description
1 polymer ?
#
loop_
_entity_poly.entity_id
_entity_poly.type
_entity_poly.pdbx_seq_one_letter_code
_entity_poly.pdbx_strand_id
1 'polypeptide(L)'
;MKIHNDFSHMNRKIEAFSLAIELIKKMKIQPEKAFDISFKKMKLKDNRGTLYQEFLRVIRNYYYYSELYPDKEIEEIVRYSLKEDKITLPQWVKERLSYIKSDDFSKLFYKKTWIRVNTLKANVKEIISSLMKKGFELVKDDFDFLFQITRSPFRISRTEEFQKGEIVIQDKASVYVVTLLDPKPYERILEVGSAPGMKTSLIQQLTNNKAYVIALDISKKRILVQRELMEKLGVENYELIVADGENLPIKEVDKILIDAPCSNSGTINADPSVFLRLNKNDVIKLSRLQKEILREASKLHKPVVYSTCSLFPEEGEKIVEKYSDYLIKLTDDPTHYGYMRSKVWLRVMRFYPHIHGTEGFFISKIDFSK
;
A
#
# COMPACT_ATOMS: atom_id res chain seq x y z
N MET A 1 14.07 -0.74 45.40
CA MET A 1 12.68 -0.77 44.88
C MET A 1 12.54 -0.25 43.45
N LYS A 2 13.15 0.88 43.05
CA LYS A 2 13.08 1.38 41.64
C LYS A 2 13.71 0.43 40.61
N ILE A 3 14.92 -0.08 40.86
CA ILE A 3 15.63 -1.01 39.96
C ILE A 3 14.83 -2.29 39.68
N HIS A 4 14.14 -2.83 40.70
CA HIS A 4 13.34 -4.06 40.56
C HIS A 4 12.06 -3.85 39.73
N ASN A 5 11.47 -2.65 39.80
CA ASN A 5 10.31 -2.27 38.99
C ASN A 5 10.69 -2.00 37.54
N ASP A 6 11.84 -1.38 37.29
CA ASP A 6 12.33 -1.10 35.92
C ASP A 6 12.72 -2.39 35.18
N PHE A 7 13.33 -3.35 35.88
CA PHE A 7 13.66 -4.67 35.31
C PHE A 7 12.39 -5.48 34.98
N SER A 8 11.39 -5.43 35.87
CA SER A 8 10.09 -6.08 35.63
C SER A 8 9.31 -5.44 34.47
N HIS A 9 9.41 -4.12 34.30
CA HIS A 9 8.76 -3.40 33.21
C HIS A 9 9.40 -3.73 31.85
N MET A 10 10.73 -3.71 31.79
CA MET A 10 11.47 -4.07 30.57
C MET A 10 11.15 -5.51 30.11
N ASN A 11 11.09 -6.48 31.03
CA ASN A 11 10.74 -7.86 30.69
C ASN A 11 9.31 -7.98 30.13
N ARG A 12 8.31 -7.31 30.72
CA ARG A 12 6.93 -7.31 30.18
C ARG A 12 6.85 -6.70 28.78
N LYS A 13 7.65 -5.67 28.51
CA LYS A 13 7.74 -5.06 27.17
C LYS A 13 8.32 -6.05 26.15
N ILE A 14 9.41 -6.72 26.51
CA ILE A 14 10.05 -7.75 25.68
C ILE A 14 9.06 -8.89 25.39
N GLU A 15 8.37 -9.40 26.41
CA GLU A 15 7.36 -10.45 26.27
C GLU A 15 6.21 -10.01 25.34
N ALA A 16 5.73 -8.78 25.48
CA ALA A 16 4.66 -8.25 24.63
C ALA A 16 5.09 -8.16 23.15
N PHE A 17 6.27 -7.60 22.89
CA PHE A 17 6.78 -7.45 21.52
C PHE A 17 7.07 -8.82 20.88
N SER A 18 7.59 -9.76 21.67
CA SER A 18 7.85 -11.13 21.22
C SER A 18 6.55 -11.84 20.83
N LEU A 19 5.52 -11.76 21.69
CA LEU A 19 4.20 -12.28 21.37
C LEU A 19 3.59 -11.62 20.14
N ALA A 20 3.73 -10.29 19.99
CA ALA A 20 3.21 -9.59 18.83
C ALA A 20 3.89 -10.08 17.53
N ILE A 21 5.21 -10.24 17.52
CA ILE A 21 5.95 -10.79 16.37
C ILE A 21 5.51 -12.22 16.07
N GLU A 22 5.32 -13.05 17.09
CA GLU A 22 4.83 -14.41 16.92
C GLU A 22 3.43 -14.44 16.28
N LEU A 23 2.50 -13.59 16.74
CA LEU A 23 1.17 -13.47 16.17
C LEU A 23 1.21 -12.98 14.71
N ILE A 24 2.09 -12.03 14.39
CA ILE A 24 2.30 -11.57 13.01
C ILE A 24 2.73 -12.76 12.14
N LYS A 25 3.75 -13.52 12.56
CA LYS A 25 4.31 -14.65 11.80
C LYS A 25 3.30 -15.80 11.64
N LYS A 26 2.63 -16.21 12.73
CA LYS A 26 1.73 -17.37 12.75
C LYS A 26 0.35 -17.07 12.17
N MET A 27 -0.24 -15.93 12.50
CA MET A 27 -1.62 -15.59 12.11
C MET A 27 -1.69 -14.67 10.88
N LYS A 28 -0.55 -14.18 10.38
CA LYS A 28 -0.46 -13.23 9.26
C LYS A 28 -1.34 -11.98 9.44
N ILE A 29 -1.46 -11.48 10.68
CA ILE A 29 -2.23 -10.28 11.00
C ILE A 29 -1.37 -9.01 10.97
N GLN A 30 -2.04 -7.86 10.77
CA GLN A 30 -1.41 -6.54 10.77
C GLN A 30 -0.69 -6.22 12.11
N PRO A 31 0.42 -5.47 12.09
CA PRO A 31 1.25 -5.24 13.27
C PRO A 31 0.49 -4.52 14.37
N GLU A 32 -0.40 -3.57 14.02
CA GLU A 32 -1.23 -2.85 14.98
C GLU A 32 -2.15 -3.79 15.76
N LYS A 33 -2.80 -4.74 15.06
CA LYS A 33 -3.68 -5.72 15.69
C LYS A 33 -2.91 -6.67 16.60
N ALA A 34 -1.76 -7.18 16.15
CA ALA A 34 -0.90 -8.04 16.96
C ALA A 34 -0.38 -7.30 18.21
N PHE A 35 0.05 -6.06 18.03
CA PHE A 35 0.47 -5.18 19.11
C PHE A 35 -0.66 -4.98 20.12
N ASP A 36 -1.86 -4.61 19.69
CA ASP A 36 -2.98 -4.36 20.61
C ASP A 36 -3.39 -5.61 21.40
N ILE A 37 -3.33 -6.80 20.80
CA ILE A 37 -3.56 -8.09 21.49
C ILE A 37 -2.50 -8.29 22.58
N SER A 38 -1.21 -8.14 22.23
CA SER A 38 -0.11 -8.34 23.16
C SER A 38 -0.07 -7.29 24.28
N PHE A 39 -0.35 -6.02 23.95
CA PHE A 39 -0.38 -4.87 24.84
C PHE A 39 -1.41 -5.08 25.96
N LYS A 40 -2.62 -5.53 25.58
CA LYS A 40 -3.68 -5.88 26.52
C LYS A 40 -3.32 -7.09 27.36
N LYS A 41 -2.79 -8.16 26.74
CA LYS A 41 -2.44 -9.41 27.44
C LYS A 41 -1.35 -9.21 28.50
N MET A 42 -0.33 -8.41 28.19
CA MET A 42 0.78 -8.11 29.12
C MET A 42 0.49 -6.96 30.09
N LYS A 43 -0.71 -6.36 30.03
CA LYS A 43 -1.17 -5.28 30.93
C LYS A 43 -0.19 -4.10 30.99
N LEU A 44 0.33 -3.68 29.83
CA LEU A 44 1.25 -2.55 29.74
C LEU A 44 0.50 -1.25 30.06
N LYS A 45 1.17 -0.35 30.79
CA LYS A 45 0.60 0.93 31.26
C LYS A 45 1.12 2.13 30.49
N ASP A 46 2.09 1.91 29.61
CA ASP A 46 2.75 2.92 28.79
C ASP A 46 1.79 3.61 27.82
N ASN A 47 2.21 4.75 27.30
CA ASN A 47 1.49 5.39 26.21
C ASN A 47 1.48 4.47 24.98
N ARG A 48 0.31 3.90 24.67
CA ARG A 48 0.09 2.97 23.54
C ARG A 48 0.71 3.49 22.24
N GLY A 49 0.51 4.77 21.92
CA GLY A 49 0.99 5.38 20.69
C GLY A 49 2.51 5.38 20.59
N THR A 50 3.19 5.76 21.68
CA THR A 50 4.65 5.79 21.79
C THR A 50 5.22 4.38 21.69
N LEU A 51 4.64 3.45 22.45
CA LEU A 51 5.10 2.07 22.50
C LEU A 51 4.89 1.32 21.17
N TYR A 52 3.82 1.66 20.45
CA TYR A 52 3.61 1.13 19.10
C TYR A 52 4.67 1.61 18.12
N GLN A 53 5.13 2.87 18.20
CA GLN A 53 6.25 3.34 17.37
C GLN A 53 7.56 2.63 17.72
N GLU A 54 7.83 2.40 19.01
CA GLU A 54 8.97 1.60 19.44
C GLU A 54 8.87 0.15 18.91
N PHE A 55 7.69 -0.46 18.94
CA PHE A 55 7.45 -1.78 18.38
C PHE A 55 7.72 -1.86 16.87
N LEU A 56 7.29 -0.86 16.09
CA LEU A 56 7.58 -0.80 14.65
C LEU A 56 9.10 -0.69 14.40
N ARG A 57 9.83 0.04 15.25
CA ARG A 57 11.31 0.09 15.19
C ARG A 57 11.92 -1.26 15.50
N VAL A 58 11.43 -1.96 16.52
CA VAL A 58 11.86 -3.33 16.87
C VAL A 58 11.65 -4.29 15.71
N ILE A 59 10.53 -4.22 14.98
CA ILE A 59 10.30 -5.06 13.79
C ILE A 59 11.37 -4.83 12.72
N ARG A 60 11.79 -3.57 12.48
CA ARG A 60 12.84 -3.26 11.50
C ARG A 60 14.18 -3.86 11.91
N ASN A 61 14.51 -3.76 13.19
CA ASN A 61 15.74 -4.30 13.76
C ASN A 61 15.71 -5.84 13.85
N TYR A 62 14.52 -6.42 14.03
CA TYR A 62 14.32 -7.87 14.15
C TYR A 62 14.85 -8.60 12.92
N TYR A 63 14.68 -8.08 11.71
CA TYR A 63 15.23 -8.70 10.51
C TYR A 63 16.75 -8.91 10.62
N TYR A 64 17.49 -7.89 11.06
CA TYR A 64 18.94 -7.95 11.20
C TYR A 64 19.36 -8.99 12.24
N TYR A 65 18.78 -8.91 13.43
CA TYR A 65 19.18 -9.79 14.53
C TYR A 65 18.73 -11.24 14.33
N SER A 66 17.58 -11.45 13.69
CA SER A 66 17.12 -12.81 13.35
C SER A 66 18.00 -13.50 12.31
N GLU A 67 18.70 -12.73 11.46
CA GLU A 67 19.70 -13.27 10.54
C GLU A 67 21.04 -13.53 11.22
N LEU A 68 21.47 -12.59 12.08
CA LEU A 68 22.73 -12.70 12.79
C LEU A 68 22.72 -13.85 13.81
N TYR A 69 21.56 -14.15 14.38
CA TYR A 69 21.39 -15.18 15.40
C TYR A 69 20.19 -16.10 15.08
N PRO A 70 20.29 -16.97 14.07
CA PRO A 70 19.16 -17.78 13.60
C PRO A 70 18.66 -18.80 14.63
N ASP A 71 19.52 -19.26 15.53
CA ASP A 71 19.21 -20.27 16.55
C ASP A 71 18.64 -19.68 17.85
N LYS A 72 18.44 -18.35 17.90
CA LYS A 72 17.98 -17.66 19.10
C LYS A 72 16.47 -17.53 19.13
N GLU A 73 15.92 -17.59 20.33
CA GLU A 73 14.48 -17.43 20.55
C GLU A 73 14.03 -15.99 20.21
N ILE A 74 12.76 -15.83 19.84
CA ILE A 74 12.19 -14.52 19.47
C ILE A 74 12.44 -13.48 20.57
N GLU A 75 12.35 -13.89 21.85
CA GLU A 75 12.58 -13.03 23.00
C GLU A 75 13.99 -12.45 23.05
N GLU A 76 15.01 -13.28 22.80
CA GLU A 76 16.41 -12.85 22.74
C GLU A 76 16.63 -11.89 21.56
N ILE A 77 16.07 -12.20 20.38
CA ILE A 77 16.13 -11.32 19.21
C ILE A 77 15.47 -9.97 19.48
N VAL A 78 14.31 -9.95 20.13
CA VAL A 78 13.61 -8.71 20.54
C VAL A 78 14.49 -7.91 21.51
N ARG A 79 15.14 -8.57 22.47
CA ARG A 79 16.05 -7.92 23.41
C ARG A 79 17.24 -7.27 22.68
N TYR A 80 17.81 -7.89 21.64
CA TYR A 80 18.84 -7.26 20.81
C TYR A 80 18.28 -6.09 19.98
N SER A 81 17.07 -6.26 19.43
CA SER A 81 16.38 -5.28 18.58
C SER A 81 15.99 -3.99 19.31
N LEU A 82 15.98 -4.01 20.64
CA LEU A 82 15.75 -2.83 21.49
C LEU A 82 17.02 -1.99 21.75
N LYS A 83 18.22 -2.54 21.52
CA LYS A 83 19.49 -1.90 21.92
C LYS A 83 20.05 -0.95 20.87
N GLU A 84 20.13 -1.41 19.61
CA GLU A 84 20.70 -0.64 18.51
C GLU A 84 19.74 -0.60 17.32
N ASP A 85 19.79 0.51 16.59
CA ASP A 85 19.05 0.69 15.36
C ASP A 85 19.88 0.17 14.17
N LYS A 86 19.55 -1.06 13.75
CA LYS A 86 20.12 -1.76 12.60
C LYS A 86 19.00 -2.15 11.66
N ILE A 87 18.83 -1.40 10.58
CA ILE A 87 17.76 -1.64 9.61
C ILE A 87 18.31 -2.48 8.46
N THR A 88 17.67 -3.61 8.18
CA THR A 88 17.95 -4.44 6.99
C THR A 88 16.67 -5.07 6.48
N LEU A 89 16.75 -5.68 5.31
CA LEU A 89 15.75 -6.61 4.79
C LEU A 89 16.15 -8.06 5.07
N PRO A 90 15.22 -9.02 5.02
CA PRO A 90 15.58 -10.43 4.98
C PRO A 90 16.43 -10.77 3.74
N GLN A 91 17.32 -11.75 3.83
CA GLN A 91 18.31 -12.11 2.82
C GLN A 91 17.64 -12.53 1.52
N TRP A 92 16.60 -13.36 1.63
CA TRP A 92 15.80 -13.77 0.46
C TRP A 92 15.12 -12.58 -0.23
N VAL A 93 14.79 -11.51 0.52
CA VAL A 93 14.24 -10.27 -0.04
C VAL A 93 15.35 -9.47 -0.71
N LYS A 94 16.53 -9.30 -0.07
CA LYS A 94 17.70 -8.62 -0.67
C LYS A 94 18.06 -9.24 -2.02
N GLU A 95 18.12 -10.56 -2.10
CA GLU A 95 18.41 -11.29 -3.34
C GLU A 95 17.38 -10.98 -4.43
N ARG A 96 16.10 -10.96 -4.07
CA ARG A 96 14.99 -10.69 -5.00
C ARG A 96 14.90 -9.24 -5.43
N LEU A 97 15.26 -8.32 -4.55
CA LEU A 97 15.23 -6.88 -4.78
C LEU A 97 16.60 -6.32 -5.21
N SER A 98 17.58 -7.16 -5.49
CA SER A 98 18.93 -6.78 -5.94
C SER A 98 18.96 -5.94 -7.22
N TYR A 99 17.87 -5.97 -7.99
CA TYR A 99 17.70 -5.13 -9.18
C TYR A 99 17.35 -3.67 -8.87
N ILE A 100 16.85 -3.40 -7.66
CA ILE A 100 16.54 -2.05 -7.20
C ILE A 100 17.88 -1.37 -6.92
N LYS A 101 18.17 -0.29 -7.66
CA LYS A 101 19.35 0.52 -7.45
C LYS A 101 19.21 1.27 -6.12
N SER A 102 19.83 0.73 -5.06
CA SER A 102 19.98 1.42 -3.78
C SER A 102 21.25 0.95 -3.08
N ASP A 103 22.09 1.90 -2.70
CA ASP A 103 23.27 1.64 -1.86
C ASP A 103 22.88 1.37 -0.40
N ASP A 104 21.63 1.67 -0.03
CA ASP A 104 21.09 1.48 1.32
C ASP A 104 19.60 1.11 1.28
N PHE A 105 19.29 -0.14 1.62
CA PHE A 105 17.91 -0.63 1.68
C PHE A 105 17.11 -0.06 2.88
N SER A 106 17.77 0.54 3.88
CA SER A 106 17.08 1.25 4.96
C SER A 106 16.19 2.37 4.41
N LYS A 107 16.57 2.94 3.25
CA LYS A 107 15.81 4.00 2.59
C LYS A 107 14.40 3.59 2.16
N LEU A 108 14.18 2.29 1.98
CA LEU A 108 12.85 1.77 1.66
C LEU A 108 11.86 1.93 2.82
N PHE A 109 12.34 2.07 4.05
CA PHE A 109 11.48 2.24 5.23
C PHE A 109 11.07 3.69 5.48
N TYR A 110 11.66 4.67 4.76
CA TYR A 110 11.26 6.07 4.92
C TYR A 110 9.89 6.31 4.29
N LYS A 111 8.97 6.77 5.13
CA LYS A 111 7.58 7.06 4.73
C LYS A 111 7.39 8.56 4.57
N LYS A 112 6.90 8.96 3.40
CA LYS A 112 6.23 10.26 3.25
C LYS A 112 4.73 10.07 3.36
N THR A 113 4.03 11.07 3.89
CA THR A 113 2.57 11.05 3.96
C THR A 113 2.01 11.94 2.87
N TRP A 114 1.12 11.38 2.07
CA TRP A 114 0.44 12.06 0.99
C TRP A 114 -1.04 12.21 1.30
N ILE A 115 -1.60 13.36 0.95
CA ILE A 115 -3.04 13.62 1.00
C ILE A 115 -3.51 14.17 -0.32
N ARG A 116 -4.71 13.75 -0.72
CA ARG A 116 -5.46 14.36 -1.81
C ARG A 116 -6.62 15.16 -1.24
N VAL A 117 -6.84 16.37 -1.74
CA VAL A 117 -8.07 17.13 -1.51
C VAL A 117 -9.18 16.54 -2.36
N ASN A 118 -10.32 16.26 -1.72
CA ASN A 118 -11.52 15.76 -2.37
C ASN A 118 -12.28 16.90 -3.06
N THR A 119 -12.04 17.08 -4.36
CA THR A 119 -12.65 18.19 -5.12
C THR A 119 -14.15 18.00 -5.39
N LEU A 120 -14.74 16.86 -5.03
CA LEU A 120 -16.21 16.70 -5.00
C LEU A 120 -16.84 17.46 -3.84
N LYS A 121 -16.09 17.71 -2.76
CA LYS A 121 -16.63 18.25 -1.50
C LYS A 121 -16.03 19.59 -1.11
N ALA A 122 -14.85 19.94 -1.59
CA ALA A 122 -14.14 21.11 -1.13
C ALA A 122 -13.24 21.76 -2.20
N ASN A 123 -12.99 23.05 -2.04
CA ASN A 123 -12.00 23.77 -2.83
C ASN A 123 -10.58 23.52 -2.31
N VAL A 124 -9.63 23.25 -3.21
CA VAL A 124 -8.23 23.00 -2.86
C VAL A 124 -7.63 24.13 -2.02
N LYS A 125 -7.77 25.39 -2.46
CA LYS A 125 -7.11 26.53 -1.80
C LYS A 125 -7.59 26.73 -0.36
N GLU A 126 -8.89 26.54 -0.13
CA GLU A 126 -9.51 26.68 1.19
C GLU A 126 -9.00 25.61 2.16
N ILE A 127 -8.94 24.36 1.71
CA ILE A 127 -8.44 23.24 2.51
C ILE A 127 -6.97 23.42 2.87
N ILE A 128 -6.13 23.80 1.91
CA ILE A 128 -4.71 24.04 2.19
C ILE A 128 -4.52 25.20 3.18
N SER A 129 -5.25 26.31 3.00
CA SER A 129 -5.21 27.44 3.93
C SER A 129 -5.63 27.03 5.35
N SER A 130 -6.69 26.22 5.48
CA SER A 130 -7.15 25.70 6.77
C SER A 130 -6.12 24.79 7.45
N LEU A 131 -5.50 23.86 6.71
CA LEU A 131 -4.47 22.97 7.23
C LEU A 131 -3.20 23.74 7.64
N MET A 132 -2.79 24.75 6.87
CA MET A 132 -1.64 25.60 7.22
C MET A 132 -1.89 26.40 8.50
N LYS A 133 -3.11 26.95 8.69
CA LYS A 133 -3.50 27.60 9.96
C LYS A 133 -3.45 26.67 11.16
N LYS A 134 -3.67 25.37 10.95
CA LYS A 134 -3.54 24.31 11.97
C LYS A 134 -2.10 23.88 12.22
N GLY A 135 -1.13 24.46 11.51
CA GLY A 135 0.31 24.20 11.67
C GLY A 135 0.87 23.05 10.81
N PHE A 136 0.11 22.55 9.83
CA PHE A 136 0.64 21.61 8.85
C PHE A 136 1.49 22.33 7.80
N GLU A 137 2.60 21.72 7.40
CA GLU A 137 3.37 22.15 6.24
C GLU A 137 3.16 21.15 5.11
N LEU A 138 2.81 21.68 3.93
CA LEU A 138 2.37 20.91 2.77
C LEU A 138 3.17 21.35 1.54
N VAL A 139 3.62 20.38 0.76
CA VAL A 139 4.26 20.60 -0.54
C VAL A 139 3.35 20.05 -1.62
N LYS A 140 2.98 20.89 -2.58
CA LYS A 140 2.11 20.52 -3.70
C LYS A 140 2.85 19.59 -4.68
N ASP A 141 2.15 18.61 -5.21
CA ASP A 141 2.60 17.77 -6.33
C ASP A 141 2.29 18.41 -7.69
N ASP A 142 2.61 17.71 -8.78
CA ASP A 142 2.19 18.11 -10.12
C ASP A 142 0.67 17.99 -10.30
N PHE A 143 0.01 17.13 -9.53
CA PHE A 143 -1.45 17.10 -9.46
C PHE A 143 -1.96 18.21 -8.54
N ASP A 144 -2.86 19.06 -9.05
CA ASP A 144 -3.39 20.21 -8.34
C ASP A 144 -4.05 19.89 -6.99
N PHE A 145 -4.56 18.67 -6.84
CA PHE A 145 -5.24 18.20 -5.64
C PHE A 145 -4.35 17.37 -4.70
N LEU A 146 -3.10 17.07 -5.04
CA LEU A 146 -2.23 16.16 -4.28
C LEU A 146 -1.11 16.92 -3.55
N PHE A 147 -0.90 16.59 -2.29
CA PHE A 147 0.06 17.27 -1.42
C PHE A 147 0.81 16.27 -0.54
N GLN A 148 2.12 16.48 -0.41
CA GLN A 148 2.96 15.82 0.58
C GLN A 148 2.88 16.60 1.90
N ILE A 149 2.64 15.92 3.02
CA ILE A 149 2.82 16.49 4.35
C ILE A 149 4.30 16.42 4.73
N THR A 150 4.97 17.57 4.87
CA THR A 150 6.37 17.67 5.33
C THR A 150 6.46 17.86 6.84
N ARG A 151 5.46 18.51 7.44
CA ARG A 151 5.34 18.66 8.89
C ARG A 151 3.90 18.48 9.33
N SER A 152 3.72 17.74 10.42
CA SER A 152 2.42 17.40 10.99
C SER A 152 2.45 17.68 12.50
N PRO A 153 1.67 18.66 12.99
CA PRO A 153 1.62 18.98 14.44
C PRO A 153 0.86 17.89 15.21
N PHE A 154 -0.09 17.23 14.56
CA PHE A 154 -0.82 16.06 15.05
C PHE A 154 -1.32 15.22 13.88
N ARG A 155 -1.80 13.99 14.15
CA ARG A 155 -2.27 13.06 13.11
C ARG A 155 -3.31 13.71 12.18
N ILE A 156 -3.03 13.73 10.88
CA ILE A 156 -3.93 14.31 9.87
C ILE A 156 -5.34 13.71 9.91
N SER A 157 -5.47 12.43 10.29
CA SER A 157 -6.77 11.77 10.44
C SER A 157 -7.64 12.33 11.57
N ARG A 158 -7.11 13.18 12.45
CA ARG A 158 -7.88 13.87 13.51
C ARG A 158 -8.41 15.25 13.06
N THR A 159 -8.06 15.69 11.86
CA THR A 159 -8.56 16.97 11.34
C THR A 159 -10.03 16.86 10.94
N GLU A 160 -10.76 17.97 11.04
CA GLU A 160 -12.15 18.05 10.58
C GLU A 160 -12.26 17.75 9.09
N GLU A 161 -11.31 18.23 8.29
CA GLU A 161 -11.25 18.03 6.85
C GLU A 161 -11.23 16.53 6.52
N PHE A 162 -10.44 15.74 7.25
CA PHE A 162 -10.41 14.30 7.07
C PHE A 162 -11.72 13.64 7.53
N GLN A 163 -12.30 14.10 8.64
CA GLN A 163 -13.54 13.54 9.17
C GLN A 163 -14.75 13.84 8.27
N LYS A 164 -14.78 15.03 7.66
CA LYS A 164 -15.79 15.46 6.68
C LYS A 164 -15.58 14.84 5.29
N GLY A 165 -14.46 14.15 5.05
CA GLY A 165 -14.15 13.55 3.75
C GLY A 165 -13.71 14.57 2.70
N GLU A 166 -13.28 15.76 3.13
CA GLU A 166 -12.74 16.82 2.28
C GLU A 166 -11.28 16.55 1.90
N ILE A 167 -10.58 15.72 2.69
CA ILE A 167 -9.27 15.17 2.34
C ILE A 167 -9.23 13.66 2.51
N VAL A 168 -8.35 13.05 1.72
CA VAL A 168 -8.14 11.60 1.65
C VAL A 168 -6.65 11.32 1.79
N ILE A 169 -6.25 10.44 2.70
CA ILE A 169 -4.86 9.97 2.78
C ILE A 169 -4.67 8.92 1.69
N GLN A 170 -3.86 9.22 0.68
CA GLN A 170 -3.64 8.34 -0.46
C GLN A 170 -2.22 8.54 -0.98
N ASP A 171 -1.47 7.44 -1.14
CA ASP A 171 -0.13 7.47 -1.68
C ASP A 171 -0.09 7.97 -3.13
N LYS A 172 0.95 8.74 -3.49
CA LYS A 172 1.11 9.30 -4.84
C LYS A 172 1.15 8.21 -5.93
N ALA A 173 1.79 7.07 -5.69
CA ALA A 173 1.83 5.99 -6.69
C ALA A 173 0.43 5.43 -6.97
N SER A 174 -0.43 5.34 -5.95
CA SER A 174 -1.83 4.92 -6.09
C SER A 174 -2.67 5.92 -6.90
N VAL A 175 -2.38 7.23 -6.80
CA VAL A 175 -2.98 8.28 -7.64
C VAL A 175 -2.59 8.09 -9.11
N TYR A 176 -1.31 7.84 -9.38
CA TYR A 176 -0.80 7.61 -10.74
C TYR A 176 -1.51 6.45 -11.46
N VAL A 177 -1.90 5.39 -10.75
CA VAL A 177 -2.66 4.28 -11.35
C VAL A 177 -3.95 4.80 -12.01
N VAL A 178 -4.70 5.64 -11.31
CA VAL A 178 -5.98 6.17 -11.83
C VAL A 178 -5.73 7.22 -12.91
N THR A 179 -4.70 8.05 -12.78
CA THR A 179 -4.31 8.98 -13.85
C THR A 179 -3.99 8.25 -15.15
N LEU A 180 -3.29 7.11 -15.08
CA LEU A 180 -2.95 6.30 -16.26
C LEU A 180 -4.15 5.57 -16.88
N LEU A 181 -5.17 5.26 -16.07
CA LEU A 181 -6.48 4.79 -16.56
C LEU A 181 -7.14 5.87 -17.42
N ASP A 182 -6.90 7.14 -17.09
CA ASP A 182 -7.47 8.33 -17.74
C ASP A 182 -9.00 8.25 -17.83
N PRO A 183 -9.73 8.14 -16.70
CA PRO A 183 -11.17 7.98 -16.70
C PRO A 183 -11.86 9.23 -17.25
N LYS A 184 -12.88 9.04 -18.09
CA LYS A 184 -13.71 10.13 -18.64
C LYS A 184 -15.14 10.07 -18.10
N PRO A 185 -15.84 11.22 -18.03
CA PRO A 185 -17.28 11.24 -17.79
C PRO A 185 -18.04 10.26 -18.69
N TYR A 186 -19.03 9.58 -18.12
CA TYR A 186 -19.94 8.65 -18.80
C TYR A 186 -19.32 7.32 -19.27
N GLU A 187 -18.03 7.07 -19.02
CA GLU A 187 -17.44 5.75 -19.22
C GLU A 187 -17.91 4.76 -18.15
N ARG A 188 -18.11 3.51 -18.56
CA ARG A 188 -18.32 2.36 -17.68
C ARG A 188 -16.95 1.74 -17.35
N ILE A 189 -16.55 1.80 -16.09
CA ILE A 189 -15.23 1.35 -15.65
C ILE A 189 -15.38 0.18 -14.70
N LEU A 190 -14.77 -0.97 -15.03
CA LEU A 190 -14.64 -2.09 -14.11
C LEU A 190 -13.39 -1.93 -13.25
N GLU A 191 -13.55 -1.95 -11.93
CA GLU A 191 -12.45 -1.96 -10.97
C GLU A 191 -12.40 -3.32 -10.26
N VAL A 192 -11.35 -4.11 -10.52
CA VAL A 192 -11.12 -5.42 -9.90
C VAL A 192 -10.16 -5.26 -8.72
N GLY A 193 -10.55 -5.78 -7.54
CA GLY A 193 -9.80 -5.59 -6.30
C GLY A 193 -10.06 -4.22 -5.66
N SER A 194 -11.27 -3.71 -5.82
CA SER A 194 -11.60 -2.30 -5.56
C SER A 194 -11.52 -1.90 -4.09
N ALA A 195 -11.91 -2.78 -3.17
CA ALA A 195 -12.07 -2.38 -1.78
C ALA A 195 -10.71 -2.06 -1.14
N PRO A 196 -10.57 -0.98 -0.33
CA PRO A 196 -11.63 -0.20 0.29
C PRO A 196 -12.15 0.99 -0.56
N GLY A 197 -11.81 1.10 -1.85
CA GLY A 197 -12.41 2.08 -2.77
C GLY A 197 -11.62 3.37 -2.96
N MET A 198 -10.34 3.39 -2.59
CA MET A 198 -9.51 4.61 -2.75
C MET A 198 -9.41 5.04 -4.21
N LYS A 199 -9.22 4.08 -5.13
CA LYS A 199 -9.12 4.35 -6.57
C LYS A 199 -10.50 4.66 -7.16
N THR A 200 -11.56 3.95 -6.76
CA THR A 200 -12.96 4.32 -7.07
C THR A 200 -13.25 5.78 -6.75
N SER A 201 -12.92 6.23 -5.53
CA SER A 201 -13.16 7.62 -5.13
C SER A 201 -12.38 8.64 -5.96
N LEU A 202 -11.20 8.27 -6.48
CA LEU A 202 -10.40 9.13 -7.34
C LEU A 202 -10.98 9.16 -8.76
N ILE A 203 -11.43 8.03 -9.30
CA ILE A 203 -12.13 7.98 -10.59
C ILE A 203 -13.35 8.92 -10.54
N GLN A 204 -14.12 8.85 -9.46
CA GLN A 204 -15.31 9.65 -9.26
C GLN A 204 -14.98 11.13 -9.09
N GLN A 205 -13.90 11.46 -8.37
CA GLN A 205 -13.41 12.84 -8.31
C GLN A 205 -13.02 13.39 -9.70
N LEU A 206 -12.21 12.66 -10.46
CA LEU A 206 -11.71 13.11 -11.76
C LEU A 206 -12.81 13.26 -12.81
N THR A 207 -13.91 12.51 -12.65
CA THR A 207 -15.05 12.54 -13.57
C THR A 207 -16.23 13.33 -13.01
N ASN A 208 -16.09 13.97 -11.86
CA ASN A 208 -17.15 14.71 -11.16
C ASN A 208 -18.44 13.88 -11.00
N ASN A 209 -18.29 12.64 -10.49
CA ASN A 209 -19.33 11.62 -10.35
C ASN A 209 -20.01 11.16 -11.66
N LYS A 210 -19.44 11.46 -12.84
CA LYS A 210 -20.09 11.13 -14.13
C LYS A 210 -19.71 9.78 -14.72
N ALA A 211 -18.59 9.17 -14.33
CA ALA A 211 -18.28 7.80 -14.73
C ALA A 211 -19.11 6.80 -13.93
N TYR A 212 -19.48 5.68 -14.55
CA TYR A 212 -20.15 4.57 -13.88
C TYR A 212 -19.11 3.52 -13.48
N VAL A 213 -18.78 3.43 -12.19
CA VAL A 213 -17.76 2.48 -11.70
C VAL A 213 -18.40 1.22 -11.15
N ILE A 214 -18.05 0.08 -11.74
CA ILE A 214 -18.42 -1.24 -11.22
C ILE A 214 -17.23 -1.75 -10.40
N ALA A 215 -17.36 -1.67 -9.08
CA ALA A 215 -16.31 -1.99 -8.12
C ALA A 215 -16.48 -3.41 -7.56
N LEU A 216 -15.53 -4.28 -7.91
CA LEU A 216 -15.53 -5.71 -7.58
C LEU A 216 -14.47 -6.02 -6.52
N ASP A 217 -14.87 -6.71 -5.45
CA ASP A 217 -13.95 -7.30 -4.47
C ASP A 217 -14.53 -8.61 -3.91
N ILE A 218 -13.69 -9.62 -3.71
CA ILE A 218 -14.11 -10.92 -3.16
C ILE A 218 -14.57 -10.83 -1.70
N SER A 219 -14.11 -9.80 -0.97
CA SER A 219 -14.41 -9.66 0.46
C SER A 219 -15.64 -8.80 0.69
N LYS A 220 -16.76 -9.44 1.04
CA LYS A 220 -17.99 -8.76 1.50
C LYS A 220 -17.70 -7.75 2.63
N LYS A 221 -16.82 -8.09 3.56
CA LYS A 221 -16.44 -7.20 4.66
C LYS A 221 -15.75 -5.92 4.15
N ARG A 222 -14.83 -6.03 3.19
CA ARG A 222 -14.13 -4.85 2.64
C ARG A 222 -15.06 -4.00 1.77
N ILE A 223 -16.01 -4.62 1.06
CA ILE A 223 -17.07 -3.92 0.32
C ILE A 223 -17.94 -3.06 1.24
N LEU A 224 -18.27 -3.54 2.45
CA LEU A 224 -19.00 -2.71 3.44
C LEU A 224 -18.19 -1.48 3.86
N VAL A 225 -16.88 -1.65 4.12
CA VAL A 225 -15.98 -0.52 4.41
C VAL A 225 -15.90 0.46 3.23
N GLN A 226 -15.88 -0.05 2.00
CA GLN A 226 -15.90 0.78 0.80
C GLN A 226 -17.19 1.59 0.69
N ARG A 227 -18.36 0.99 0.97
CA ARG A 227 -19.64 1.70 0.98
C ARG A 227 -19.63 2.88 1.93
N GLU A 228 -19.23 2.65 3.18
CA GLU A 228 -19.11 3.72 4.19
C GLU A 228 -18.14 4.82 3.73
N LEU A 229 -17.03 4.44 3.06
CA LEU A 229 -16.09 5.40 2.51
C LEU A 229 -16.71 6.21 1.34
N MET A 230 -17.43 5.58 0.43
CA MET A 230 -18.06 6.26 -0.71
C MET A 230 -19.09 7.29 -0.22
N GLU A 231 -19.93 6.91 0.75
CA GLU A 231 -20.88 7.82 1.40
C GLU A 231 -20.16 9.03 2.04
N LYS A 232 -19.11 8.75 2.83
CA LYS A 232 -18.30 9.81 3.45
C LYS A 232 -17.69 10.76 2.42
N LEU A 233 -17.22 10.23 1.29
CA LEU A 233 -16.53 10.99 0.25
C LEU A 233 -17.47 11.65 -0.77
N GLY A 234 -18.79 11.47 -0.66
CA GLY A 234 -19.76 12.06 -1.59
C GLY A 234 -19.69 11.44 -2.99
N VAL A 235 -19.35 10.15 -3.05
CA VAL A 235 -19.29 9.38 -4.30
C VAL A 235 -20.68 8.80 -4.58
N GLU A 236 -21.18 9.00 -5.79
CA GLU A 236 -22.59 8.73 -6.11
C GLU A 236 -22.78 7.66 -7.21
N ASN A 237 -21.89 7.59 -8.20
CA ASN A 237 -22.15 6.82 -9.43
C ASN A 237 -21.33 5.53 -9.51
N TYR A 238 -21.68 4.55 -8.67
CA TYR A 238 -20.96 3.28 -8.57
C TYR A 238 -21.87 2.10 -8.21
N GLU A 239 -21.42 0.90 -8.54
CA GLU A 239 -22.01 -0.37 -8.11
C GLU A 239 -20.96 -1.20 -7.36
N LEU A 240 -21.36 -1.80 -6.23
CA LEU A 240 -20.48 -2.69 -5.44
C LEU A 240 -20.89 -4.14 -5.67
N ILE A 241 -19.98 -4.94 -6.19
CA ILE A 241 -20.21 -6.35 -6.49
C ILE A 241 -19.24 -7.22 -5.69
N VAL A 242 -19.79 -8.22 -4.99
CA VAL A 242 -18.99 -9.28 -4.35
C VAL A 242 -18.84 -10.42 -5.36
N ALA A 243 -17.67 -10.54 -5.97
CA ALA A 243 -17.38 -11.59 -6.94
C ALA A 243 -15.88 -11.92 -6.95
N ASP A 244 -15.55 -13.05 -7.57
CA ASP A 244 -14.16 -13.46 -7.80
C ASP A 244 -13.61 -12.78 -9.06
N GLY A 245 -12.41 -12.21 -8.97
CA GLY A 245 -11.72 -11.62 -10.13
C GLY A 245 -11.29 -12.66 -11.17
N GLU A 246 -11.21 -13.94 -10.79
CA GLU A 246 -10.96 -15.06 -11.71
C GLU A 246 -12.21 -15.45 -12.53
N ASN A 247 -13.37 -14.84 -12.28
CA ASN A 247 -14.59 -15.05 -13.07
C ASN A 247 -15.43 -13.76 -13.09
N LEU A 248 -15.11 -12.86 -14.03
CA LEU A 248 -15.74 -11.56 -14.12
C LEU A 248 -17.22 -11.67 -14.54
N PRO A 249 -18.18 -11.17 -13.74
CA PRO A 249 -19.59 -11.25 -14.06
C PRO A 249 -20.06 -10.22 -15.09
N ILE A 250 -19.17 -9.32 -15.55
CA ILE A 250 -19.48 -8.16 -16.38
C ILE A 250 -18.73 -8.25 -17.71
N LYS A 251 -19.42 -7.89 -18.79
CA LYS A 251 -18.83 -7.86 -20.14
C LYS A 251 -18.83 -6.47 -20.80
N GLU A 252 -19.76 -5.60 -20.44
CA GLU A 252 -19.96 -4.30 -21.09
C GLU A 252 -19.34 -3.15 -20.30
N VAL A 253 -18.07 -2.86 -20.61
CA VAL A 253 -17.28 -1.77 -20.03
C VAL A 253 -16.40 -1.12 -21.08
N ASP A 254 -15.95 0.10 -20.80
CA ASP A 254 -15.06 0.87 -21.66
C ASP A 254 -13.59 0.68 -21.25
N LYS A 255 -13.33 0.61 -19.94
CA LYS A 255 -11.98 0.44 -19.38
C LYS A 255 -12.00 -0.44 -18.14
N ILE A 256 -10.84 -1.02 -17.84
CA ILE A 256 -10.66 -1.90 -16.68
C ILE A 256 -9.46 -1.43 -15.86
N LEU A 257 -9.64 -1.30 -14.56
CA LEU A 257 -8.57 -1.10 -13.59
C LEU A 257 -8.44 -2.34 -12.71
N ILE A 258 -7.27 -2.97 -12.70
CA ILE A 258 -6.96 -4.12 -11.87
C ILE A 258 -5.98 -3.67 -10.78
N ASP A 259 -6.47 -3.58 -9.55
CA ASP A 259 -5.66 -3.43 -8.34
C ASP A 259 -5.48 -4.82 -7.71
N ALA A 260 -4.50 -5.56 -8.22
CA ALA A 260 -4.49 -7.00 -8.01
C ALA A 260 -4.11 -7.36 -6.56
N PRO A 261 -4.71 -8.42 -5.98
CA PRO A 261 -4.26 -8.94 -4.69
C PRO A 261 -2.80 -9.35 -4.78
N CYS A 262 -1.95 -8.77 -3.94
CA CYS A 262 -0.51 -8.94 -4.01
C CYS A 262 0.15 -9.06 -2.63
N SER A 263 1.47 -9.23 -2.62
CA SER A 263 2.25 -9.41 -1.40
C SER A 263 2.25 -8.18 -0.50
N ASN A 264 1.90 -7.01 -1.02
CA ASN A 264 2.07 -5.69 -0.40
C ASN A 264 3.54 -5.37 -0.07
N SER A 265 4.52 -6.04 -0.71
CA SER A 265 5.94 -5.85 -0.42
C SER A 265 6.43 -4.40 -0.62
N GLY A 266 5.71 -3.60 -1.40
CA GLY A 266 5.99 -2.17 -1.60
C GLY A 266 5.52 -1.27 -0.46
N THR A 267 4.69 -1.74 0.46
CA THR A 267 4.17 -0.94 1.58
C THR A 267 5.09 -0.97 2.81
N ILE A 268 6.33 -1.45 2.67
CA ILE A 268 7.30 -1.64 3.75
C ILE A 268 7.55 -0.37 4.60
N ASN A 269 7.45 0.82 4.01
CA ASN A 269 7.55 2.10 4.72
C ASN A 269 6.34 2.38 5.63
N ALA A 270 5.15 1.89 5.28
CA ALA A 270 3.93 1.98 6.05
C ALA A 270 3.77 0.80 7.04
N ASP A 271 4.18 -0.39 6.63
CA ASP A 271 4.13 -1.61 7.41
C ASP A 271 5.47 -2.38 7.35
N PRO A 272 6.36 -2.16 8.33
CA PRO A 272 7.65 -2.83 8.37
C PRO A 272 7.53 -4.34 8.61
N SER A 273 6.37 -4.86 9.01
CA SER A 273 6.16 -6.28 9.29
C SER A 273 5.76 -7.11 8.07
N VAL A 274 5.67 -6.49 6.88
CA VAL A 274 5.25 -7.16 5.65
C VAL A 274 6.03 -8.45 5.37
N PHE A 275 7.35 -8.45 5.56
CA PHE A 275 8.19 -9.62 5.30
C PHE A 275 8.19 -10.65 6.44
N LEU A 276 7.64 -10.33 7.62
CA LEU A 276 7.37 -11.34 8.66
C LEU A 276 6.17 -12.23 8.32
N ARG A 277 5.26 -11.74 7.46
CA ARG A 277 4.02 -12.46 7.06
C ARG A 277 4.16 -13.17 5.72
N LEU A 278 5.15 -12.78 4.93
CA LEU A 278 5.38 -13.30 3.59
C LEU A 278 6.41 -14.40 3.60
N ASN A 279 6.16 -15.43 2.80
CA ASN A 279 7.18 -16.35 2.35
C ASN A 279 7.16 -16.44 0.81
N LYS A 280 8.17 -17.12 0.26
CA LYS A 280 8.35 -17.28 -1.18
C LYS A 280 7.16 -17.96 -1.88
N ASN A 281 6.50 -18.91 -1.21
CA ASN A 281 5.33 -19.61 -1.75
C ASN A 281 4.09 -18.70 -1.81
N ASP A 282 3.95 -17.74 -0.90
CA ASP A 282 2.86 -16.75 -0.93
C ASP A 282 2.94 -15.92 -2.21
N VAL A 283 4.14 -15.42 -2.56
CA VAL A 283 4.37 -14.64 -3.80
C VAL A 283 4.03 -15.45 -5.04
N ILE A 284 4.39 -16.74 -5.07
CA ILE A 284 4.08 -17.64 -6.20
C ILE A 284 2.57 -17.85 -6.34
N LYS A 285 1.85 -18.08 -5.22
CA LYS A 285 0.40 -18.26 -5.22
C LYS A 285 -0.32 -17.00 -5.71
N LEU A 286 0.09 -15.83 -5.21
CA LEU A 286 -0.45 -14.53 -5.62
C LEU A 286 -0.18 -14.25 -7.10
N SER A 287 1.04 -14.53 -7.59
CA SER A 287 1.38 -14.39 -9.01
C SER A 287 0.49 -15.24 -9.92
N ARG A 288 0.11 -16.47 -9.49
CA ARG A 288 -0.83 -17.32 -10.26
C ARG A 288 -2.22 -16.67 -10.32
N LEU A 289 -2.78 -16.30 -9.17
CA LEU A 289 -4.08 -15.60 -9.07
C LEU A 289 -4.09 -14.33 -9.95
N GLN A 290 -3.03 -13.52 -9.89
CA GLN A 290 -2.91 -12.30 -10.71
C GLN A 290 -2.93 -12.59 -12.21
N LYS A 291 -2.30 -13.69 -12.67
CA LYS A 291 -2.34 -14.11 -14.07
C LYS A 291 -3.74 -14.53 -14.51
N GLU A 292 -4.48 -15.23 -13.64
CA GLU A 292 -5.86 -15.65 -13.91
C GLU A 292 -6.78 -14.43 -14.03
N ILE A 293 -6.70 -13.49 -13.08
CA ILE A 293 -7.45 -12.22 -13.11
C ILE A 293 -7.17 -11.44 -14.40
N LEU A 294 -5.89 -11.26 -14.75
CA LEU A 294 -5.53 -10.51 -15.96
C LEU A 294 -5.96 -11.25 -17.24
N ARG A 295 -5.91 -12.59 -17.26
CA ARG A 295 -6.43 -13.39 -18.38
C ARG A 295 -7.92 -13.18 -18.55
N GLU A 296 -8.72 -13.21 -17.48
CA GLU A 296 -10.16 -12.95 -17.60
C GLU A 296 -10.44 -11.53 -18.10
N ALA A 297 -9.75 -10.52 -17.58
CA ALA A 297 -9.89 -9.16 -18.06
C ALA A 297 -9.54 -9.00 -19.55
N SER A 298 -8.53 -9.74 -20.05
CA SER A 298 -8.16 -9.70 -21.46
C SER A 298 -9.26 -10.16 -22.41
N LYS A 299 -10.17 -11.05 -21.97
CA LYS A 299 -11.29 -11.55 -22.79
C LYS A 299 -12.33 -10.47 -23.10
N LEU A 300 -12.30 -9.35 -22.38
CA LEU A 300 -13.20 -8.22 -22.61
C LEU A 300 -12.74 -7.33 -23.77
N HIS A 301 -11.51 -7.50 -24.27
CA HIS A 301 -10.95 -6.72 -25.39
C HIS A 301 -11.01 -5.20 -25.14
N LYS A 302 -10.64 -4.77 -23.93
CA LYS A 302 -10.64 -3.36 -23.49
C LYS A 302 -9.26 -2.92 -23.03
N PRO A 303 -8.99 -1.60 -22.98
CA PRO A 303 -7.84 -1.06 -22.25
C PRO A 303 -7.88 -1.43 -20.77
N VAL A 304 -6.76 -1.97 -20.28
CA VAL A 304 -6.55 -2.41 -18.91
C VAL A 304 -5.39 -1.63 -18.30
N VAL A 305 -5.59 -1.06 -17.11
CA VAL A 305 -4.48 -0.68 -16.23
C VAL A 305 -4.35 -1.74 -15.16
N TYR A 306 -3.23 -2.46 -15.18
CA TYR A 306 -2.88 -3.44 -14.14
C TYR A 306 -1.87 -2.82 -13.19
N SER A 307 -2.09 -3.02 -11.88
CA SER A 307 -1.23 -2.48 -10.85
C SER A 307 -1.15 -3.36 -9.61
N THR A 308 -0.01 -3.27 -8.89
CA THR A 308 0.21 -3.90 -7.59
C THR A 308 1.07 -3.00 -6.70
N CYS A 309 0.86 -3.05 -5.38
CA CYS A 309 1.80 -2.49 -4.40
C CYS A 309 2.93 -3.49 -4.06
N SER A 310 3.54 -4.10 -5.08
CA SER A 310 4.60 -5.10 -4.94
C SER A 310 5.91 -4.67 -5.60
N LEU A 311 7.01 -4.96 -4.90
CA LEU A 311 8.38 -4.82 -5.41
C LEU A 311 8.89 -6.09 -6.10
N PHE A 312 8.13 -7.20 -6.07
CA PHE A 312 8.57 -8.45 -6.68
C PHE A 312 8.22 -8.47 -8.18
N PRO A 313 9.19 -8.82 -9.07
CA PRO A 313 8.91 -8.94 -10.50
C PRO A 313 7.87 -10.01 -10.86
N GLU A 314 7.74 -11.05 -10.02
CA GLU A 314 6.71 -12.09 -10.12
C GLU A 314 5.28 -11.55 -10.08
N GLU A 315 5.07 -10.38 -9.48
CA GLU A 315 3.77 -9.71 -9.31
C GLU A 315 3.68 -8.40 -10.12
N GLY A 316 4.59 -8.24 -11.09
CA GLY A 316 4.65 -7.08 -11.97
C GLY A 316 4.98 -7.48 -13.40
N GLU A 317 6.24 -7.31 -13.80
CA GLU A 317 6.67 -7.56 -15.18
C GLU A 317 6.34 -8.99 -15.65
N LYS A 318 6.58 -10.01 -14.81
CA LYS A 318 6.33 -11.41 -15.16
C LYS A 318 4.84 -11.75 -15.32
N ILE A 319 3.94 -10.88 -14.85
CA ILE A 319 2.49 -11.02 -15.06
C ILE A 319 2.12 -10.56 -16.46
N VAL A 320 2.69 -9.43 -16.90
CA VAL A 320 2.29 -8.74 -18.14
C VAL A 320 3.17 -9.08 -19.34
N GLU A 321 4.30 -9.76 -19.13
CA GLU A 321 5.25 -10.15 -20.19
C GLU A 321 4.59 -10.97 -21.32
N LYS A 322 3.58 -11.78 -21.01
CA LYS A 322 2.79 -12.52 -22.02
C LYS A 322 2.04 -11.59 -22.98
N TYR A 323 1.71 -10.38 -22.55
CA TYR A 323 0.93 -9.40 -23.32
C TYR A 323 1.82 -8.27 -23.86
N SER A 324 3.11 -8.54 -24.07
CA SER A 324 4.09 -7.52 -24.41
C SER A 324 3.76 -6.70 -25.66
N ASP A 325 3.10 -7.31 -26.65
CA ASP A 325 2.69 -6.65 -27.90
C ASP A 325 1.55 -5.64 -27.69
N TYR A 326 0.74 -5.83 -26.64
CA TYR A 326 -0.37 -4.95 -26.28
C TYR A 326 0.04 -3.85 -25.28
N LEU A 327 1.27 -3.88 -24.76
CA LEU A 327 1.72 -2.90 -23.77
C LEU A 327 1.90 -1.51 -24.37
N ILE A 328 1.32 -0.52 -23.72
CA ILE A 328 1.53 0.90 -23.98
C ILE A 328 2.67 1.38 -23.07
N LYS A 329 3.71 1.97 -23.67
CA LYS A 329 4.79 2.61 -22.92
C LYS A 329 4.23 3.78 -22.10
N LEU A 330 4.57 3.82 -20.81
CA LEU A 330 3.98 4.77 -19.86
C LEU A 330 4.78 6.07 -19.69
N THR A 331 6.11 6.00 -19.75
CA THR A 331 7.00 7.15 -19.51
C THR A 331 8.36 6.93 -20.14
N ASP A 332 9.05 8.03 -20.44
CA ASP A 332 10.48 8.06 -20.80
C ASP A 332 11.38 8.38 -19.59
N ASP A 333 10.79 8.68 -18.43
CA ASP A 333 11.54 8.99 -17.21
C ASP A 333 12.35 7.78 -16.72
N PRO A 334 13.69 7.87 -16.69
CA PRO A 334 14.55 6.76 -16.29
C PRO A 334 14.45 6.41 -14.80
N THR A 335 13.82 7.23 -13.95
CA THR A 335 13.63 6.92 -12.52
C THR A 335 12.57 5.84 -12.29
N HIS A 336 11.67 5.64 -13.26
CA HIS A 336 10.55 4.71 -13.22
C HIS A 336 10.85 3.31 -13.79
N TYR A 337 12.13 2.92 -13.81
CA TYR A 337 12.61 1.69 -14.44
C TYR A 337 11.99 0.41 -13.86
N GLY A 338 11.67 -0.55 -14.73
CA GLY A 338 11.25 -1.89 -14.33
C GLY A 338 12.42 -2.84 -14.01
N TYR A 339 12.07 -4.10 -13.76
CA TYR A 339 13.02 -5.21 -13.61
C TYR A 339 13.75 -5.50 -14.93
N MET A 340 14.99 -5.04 -15.06
CA MET A 340 15.79 -5.05 -16.32
C MET A 340 15.96 -6.43 -16.98
N ARG A 341 15.75 -7.53 -16.25
CA ARG A 341 15.80 -8.89 -16.82
C ARG A 341 14.50 -9.32 -17.50
N SER A 342 13.43 -8.56 -17.39
CA SER A 342 12.20 -8.78 -18.16
C SER A 342 12.28 -8.05 -19.50
N LYS A 343 11.65 -8.60 -20.55
CA LYS A 343 11.59 -7.97 -21.88
C LYS A 343 10.76 -6.68 -21.91
N VAL A 344 9.89 -6.49 -20.92
CA VAL A 344 8.93 -5.37 -20.88
C VAL A 344 9.36 -4.22 -19.95
N TRP A 345 10.56 -4.26 -19.39
CA TRP A 345 11.01 -3.36 -18.32
C TRP A 345 10.99 -1.86 -18.67
N LEU A 346 11.07 -1.51 -19.97
CA LEU A 346 10.97 -0.13 -20.49
C LEU A 346 9.53 0.30 -20.84
N ARG A 347 8.56 -0.61 -20.78
CA ARG A 347 7.15 -0.35 -21.12
C ARG A 347 6.25 -0.21 -19.89
N VAL A 348 6.78 -0.53 -18.72
CA VAL A 348 6.09 -0.50 -17.43
C VAL A 348 6.60 0.67 -16.59
N MET A 349 5.91 0.96 -15.50
CA MET A 349 6.30 2.00 -14.54
C MET A 349 6.41 1.38 -13.16
N ARG A 350 7.55 1.58 -12.49
CA ARG A 350 7.70 1.27 -11.06
C ARG A 350 7.85 2.53 -10.24
N PHE A 351 7.23 2.49 -9.07
CA PHE A 351 7.47 3.43 -7.99
C PHE A 351 8.32 2.74 -6.92
N TYR A 352 9.16 3.55 -6.28
CA TYR A 352 10.15 3.10 -5.31
C TYR A 352 10.20 4.10 -4.16
N PRO A 353 10.10 3.66 -2.89
CA PRO A 353 10.08 4.57 -1.77
C PRO A 353 11.28 5.51 -1.69
N HIS A 354 12.49 5.01 -1.96
CA HIS A 354 13.73 5.79 -1.84
C HIS A 354 13.94 6.79 -2.98
N ILE A 355 13.30 6.60 -4.14
CA ILE A 355 13.44 7.47 -5.31
C ILE A 355 12.29 8.48 -5.35
N HIS A 356 11.05 7.99 -5.21
CA HIS A 356 9.85 8.76 -5.46
C HIS A 356 9.19 9.26 -4.17
N GLY A 357 9.60 8.74 -3.01
CA GLY A 357 8.99 9.09 -1.74
C GLY A 357 7.54 8.59 -1.63
N THR A 358 7.24 7.45 -2.24
CA THR A 358 5.93 6.81 -2.29
C THR A 358 5.99 5.42 -1.65
N GLU A 359 4.91 4.66 -1.72
CA GLU A 359 4.99 3.21 -1.61
C GLU A 359 5.66 2.61 -2.86
N GLY A 360 6.16 1.39 -2.73
CA GLY A 360 6.60 0.58 -3.86
C GLY A 360 5.40 0.13 -4.68
N PHE A 361 5.43 0.39 -5.99
CA PHE A 361 4.30 0.12 -6.88
C PHE A 361 4.77 -0.38 -8.23
N PHE A 362 3.95 -1.19 -8.88
CA PHE A 362 4.07 -1.58 -10.28
C PHE A 362 2.82 -1.14 -11.02
N ILE A 363 2.97 -0.56 -12.22
CA ILE A 363 1.88 -0.16 -13.09
C ILE A 363 2.21 -0.52 -14.53
N SER A 364 1.21 -1.03 -15.25
CA SER A 364 1.27 -1.26 -16.69
C SER A 364 -0.07 -0.89 -17.33
N LYS A 365 -0.04 -0.38 -18.56
CA LYS A 365 -1.23 -0.18 -19.39
C LYS A 365 -1.16 -1.13 -20.58
N ILE A 366 -2.21 -1.92 -20.74
CA ILE A 366 -2.33 -2.97 -21.76
C ILE A 366 -3.58 -2.64 -22.58
N ASP A 367 -3.47 -2.60 -23.90
CA ASP A 367 -4.59 -2.30 -24.76
C ASP A 367 -5.01 -3.54 -25.56
N PHE A 368 -5.98 -4.27 -25.02
CA PHE A 368 -6.54 -5.47 -25.67
C PHE A 368 -7.61 -5.16 -26.73
N SER A 369 -7.87 -3.87 -27.02
CA SER A 369 -8.82 -3.48 -28.07
C SER A 369 -8.19 -3.43 -29.46
N LYS A 370 -6.85 -3.55 -29.52
CA LYS A 370 -6.04 -3.52 -30.75
C LYS A 370 -5.97 -4.87 -31.46
#